data_AF-A0A834Z7U3-F1
#
_entry.id   AF-A0A834Z7U3-F1
#
_cell.length_a   1.000
_cell.length_b   1.000
_cell.length_c   1.000
_cell.angle_alpha   90.00
_cell.angle_beta   90.00
_cell.angle_gamma   90.00
#
_symmetry.space_group_name_H-M   'P 1'
#
loop_
_entity.id
_entity.type
_entity.pdbx_description
1 polymer ?
#
loop_
_entity_poly.entity_id
_entity_poly.type
_entity_poly.pdbx_seq_one_letter_code
_entity_poly.pdbx_strand_id
1 'polypeptide(L)'
;MKEKYPEFVEKLEEHGLISTWIFGAEDDVSSPIGRRWQSVFLTQDKSTAEERAARLGIKLEWMEDGVKTIMGPKPAIKFDKMRGRKIWFNGMMLAYMGRNNERNDPKRAVAFGDGTPLPANIIYD
;
A
#
# COMPACT_ATOMS: atom_id res chain seq x y z
N MET A 1 -15.84 -7.09 -11.41
CA MET A 1 -14.86 -7.83 -10.57
C MET A 1 -15.40 -9.16 -10.08
N LYS A 2 -16.28 -9.24 -9.07
CA LYS A 2 -16.69 -10.54 -8.49
C LYS A 2 -17.33 -11.52 -9.50
N GLU A 3 -18.12 -11.01 -10.43
CA GLU A 3 -18.73 -11.84 -11.48
C GLU A 3 -17.71 -12.37 -12.51
N LYS A 4 -16.66 -11.59 -12.81
CA LYS A 4 -15.65 -11.93 -13.82
C LYS A 4 -14.47 -12.71 -13.24
N TYR A 5 -14.10 -12.42 -11.99
CA TYR A 5 -12.96 -12.98 -11.27
C TYR A 5 -13.37 -13.34 -9.82
N PRO A 6 -14.23 -14.35 -9.62
CA PRO A 6 -14.75 -14.71 -8.30
C PRO A 6 -13.63 -15.11 -7.34
N GLU A 7 -12.71 -15.97 -7.76
CA GLU A 7 -11.58 -16.46 -6.94
C GLU A 7 -10.65 -15.32 -6.50
N PHE A 8 -10.38 -14.37 -7.39
CA PHE A 8 -9.60 -13.18 -7.06
C PHE A 8 -10.27 -12.35 -5.95
N VAL A 9 -11.58 -12.16 -6.07
CA VAL A 9 -12.36 -11.40 -5.08
C VAL A 9 -12.44 -12.16 -3.75
N GLU A 10 -12.64 -13.48 -3.77
CA GLU A 10 -12.64 -14.30 -2.55
C GLU A 10 -11.29 -14.23 -1.84
N LYS A 11 -10.19 -14.33 -2.58
CA LYS A 11 -8.85 -14.19 -2.03
C LYS A 11 -8.61 -12.81 -1.40
N LEU A 12 -9.15 -11.75 -2.01
CA LEU A 12 -9.13 -10.39 -1.44
C LEU A 12 -10.00 -10.25 -0.18
N GLU A 13 -11.11 -10.97 -0.08
CA GLU A 13 -11.96 -10.98 1.12
C GLU A 13 -11.30 -11.74 2.26
N GLU A 14 -10.60 -12.84 1.96
CA GLU A 14 -9.91 -13.67 2.95
C GLU A 14 -8.64 -13.01 3.48
N HIS A 15 -7.74 -12.60 2.58
CA HIS A 15 -6.41 -12.12 2.99
C HIS A 15 -6.33 -10.60 3.04
N GLY A 16 -7.19 -9.87 2.32
CA GLY A 16 -7.03 -8.43 2.15
C GLY A 16 -5.78 -8.09 1.32
N LEU A 17 -5.20 -6.92 1.60
CA LEU A 17 -4.05 -6.38 0.89
C LEU A 17 -2.96 -5.92 1.86
N ILE A 18 -1.71 -6.18 1.50
CA ILE A 18 -0.53 -5.51 2.05
C ILE A 18 -0.04 -4.50 1.02
N SER A 19 0.25 -3.28 1.49
CA SER A 19 0.82 -2.22 0.68
C SER A 19 2.19 -1.84 1.21
N THR A 20 3.12 -1.58 0.28
CA THR A 20 4.45 -1.09 0.60
C THR A 20 4.76 0.21 -0.13
N TRP A 21 5.61 1.03 0.47
CA TRP A 21 6.12 2.26 -0.13
C TRP A 21 7.48 2.60 0.47
N ILE A 22 8.46 2.86 -0.38
CA ILE A 22 9.79 3.35 0.00
C ILE A 22 9.86 4.87 -0.13
N PHE A 23 10.20 5.54 0.98
CA PHE A 23 10.49 6.97 1.04
C PHE A 23 12.01 7.16 1.25
N GLY A 24 12.62 8.06 0.47
CA GLY A 24 14.03 8.41 0.59
C GLY A 24 14.31 9.35 1.78
N ALA A 25 15.59 9.58 2.06
CA ALA A 25 16.05 10.59 3.01
C ALA A 25 15.93 12.04 2.50
N GLU A 26 15.93 12.21 1.17
CA GLU A 26 15.81 13.50 0.48
C GLU A 26 14.60 13.54 -0.44
N ASP A 27 14.09 14.75 -0.70
CA ASP A 27 12.98 14.95 -1.63
C ASP A 27 13.47 14.75 -3.08
N ASP A 28 12.72 13.99 -3.86
CA ASP A 28 12.90 13.81 -5.29
C ASP A 28 11.85 14.64 -6.05
N VAL A 29 12.26 15.81 -6.51
CA VAL A 29 11.42 16.76 -7.25
C VAL A 29 11.02 16.27 -8.64
N SER A 30 11.70 15.25 -9.18
CA SER A 30 11.34 14.65 -10.47
C SER A 30 10.13 13.72 -10.37
N SER A 31 9.77 13.31 -9.15
CA SER A 31 8.73 12.32 -8.90
C SER A 31 7.51 12.94 -8.20
N PRO A 32 6.28 12.70 -8.69
CA PRO A 32 5.05 13.18 -8.03
C PRO A 32 4.85 12.56 -6.63
N ILE A 33 5.59 11.50 -6.32
CA ILE A 33 5.57 10.76 -5.06
C ILE A 33 6.92 10.80 -4.33
N GLY A 34 7.83 11.67 -4.74
CA GLY A 34 9.22 11.75 -4.26
C GLY A 34 9.41 12.41 -2.90
N ARG A 35 8.41 12.39 -2.01
CA ARG A 35 8.58 13.00 -0.68
C ARG A 35 9.56 12.19 0.17
N ARG A 36 10.43 12.88 0.91
CA ARG A 36 11.26 12.26 1.94
C ARG A 36 10.47 11.81 3.15
N TRP A 37 10.98 10.82 3.88
CA TRP A 37 10.28 10.24 5.02
C TRP A 37 10.01 11.26 6.14
N GLN A 38 10.90 12.22 6.34
CA GLN A 38 10.75 13.26 7.36
C GLN A 38 9.54 14.14 7.09
N SER A 39 9.25 14.42 5.82
CA SER A 39 8.06 15.16 5.38
C SER A 39 6.78 14.31 5.51
N VAL A 40 6.89 12.99 5.36
CA VAL A 40 5.76 12.06 5.53
C VAL A 40 5.38 11.88 7.00
N PHE A 41 6.37 11.68 7.86
CA PHE A 41 6.16 11.45 9.30
C PHE A 41 6.25 12.72 10.14
N LEU A 42 6.53 13.88 9.52
CA LEU A 42 6.63 15.21 10.13
C LEU A 42 7.64 15.27 11.30
N THR A 43 8.77 14.58 11.16
CA THR A 43 9.81 14.49 12.19
C THR A 43 11.17 14.18 11.58
N GLN A 44 12.25 14.54 12.28
CA GLN A 44 13.62 14.17 11.92
C GLN A 44 14.13 12.96 12.71
N ASP A 45 13.37 12.51 13.71
CA ASP A 45 13.75 11.41 14.59
C ASP A 45 13.09 10.09 14.18
N LYS A 46 13.89 9.03 14.05
CA LYS A 46 13.44 7.71 13.60
C LYS A 46 12.46 7.07 14.59
N SER A 47 12.73 7.18 15.90
CA SER A 47 11.86 6.61 16.94
C SER A 47 10.47 7.28 16.94
N THR A 48 10.43 8.60 16.74
CA THR A 48 9.19 9.37 16.63
C THR A 48 8.41 8.99 15.36
N ALA A 49 9.11 8.74 14.25
CA ALA A 49 8.46 8.28 13.02
C ALA A 49 7.85 6.89 13.19
N GLU A 50 8.57 5.97 13.84
CA GLU A 50 8.06 4.63 14.17
C GLU A 50 6.83 4.69 15.07
N GLU A 51 6.84 5.53 16.10
CA GLU A 51 5.68 5.71 16.97
C GLU A 51 4.45 6.21 16.20
N ARG A 52 4.64 7.23 15.35
CA ARG A 52 3.56 7.79 14.52
C ARG A 52 3.05 6.78 13.49
N ALA A 53 3.95 6.04 12.86
CA ALA A 53 3.60 4.98 11.92
C ALA A 53 2.83 3.85 12.60
N ALA A 54 3.28 3.41 13.79
CA ALA A 54 2.62 2.37 14.57
C ALA A 54 1.18 2.76 14.96
N ARG A 55 0.94 4.03 15.34
CA ARG A 55 -0.42 4.55 15.60
C ARG A 55 -1.35 4.45 14.39
N LEU A 56 -0.80 4.47 13.17
CA LEU A 56 -1.54 4.29 11.92
C LEU A 56 -1.60 2.82 11.46
N GLY A 57 -0.98 1.89 12.20
CA GLY A 57 -0.84 0.49 11.83
C GLY A 57 0.11 0.28 10.65
N ILE A 58 1.15 1.10 10.57
CA ILE A 58 2.21 1.04 9.56
C ILE A 58 3.50 0.59 10.25
N LYS A 59 4.15 -0.44 9.70
CA LYS A 59 5.50 -0.85 10.10
C LYS A 59 6.53 -0.09 9.26
N LEU A 60 7.60 0.37 9.91
CA LEU A 60 8.76 0.95 9.25
C LEU A 60 9.91 -0.06 9.23
N GLU A 61 10.58 -0.17 8.09
CA GLU A 61 11.83 -0.89 7.91
C GLU A 61 12.87 0.09 7.39
N TRP A 62 13.79 0.50 8.26
CA TRP A 62 14.84 1.45 7.90
C TRP A 62 15.86 0.82 6.96
N MET A 63 16.29 1.61 5.99
CA MET A 63 17.33 1.27 5.01
C MET A 63 18.45 2.30 5.13
N GLU A 64 19.55 2.08 4.42
CA GLU A 64 20.70 3.00 4.42
C GLU A 64 20.31 4.42 3.97
N ASP A 65 19.43 4.54 2.96
CA ASP A 65 19.08 5.79 2.30
C ASP A 65 17.58 6.16 2.38
N GLY A 66 16.86 5.57 3.34
CA GLY A 66 15.43 5.83 3.51
C GLY A 66 14.70 4.87 4.42
N VAL A 67 13.41 4.72 4.18
CA VAL A 67 12.54 3.82 4.93
C VAL A 67 11.50 3.16 4.03
N LYS A 68 11.31 1.86 4.22
CA LYS A 68 10.21 1.11 3.63
C LYS A 68 9.05 1.06 4.63
N THR A 69 7.88 1.49 4.18
CA THR A 69 6.63 1.37 4.92
C THR A 69 5.91 0.10 4.50
N ILE A 70 5.30 -0.58 5.47
CA ILE A 70 4.47 -1.76 5.25
C ILE A 70 3.15 -1.54 5.99
N MET A 71 2.04 -1.55 5.26
CA MET A 71 0.70 -1.37 5.79
C MET A 71 -0.17 -2.57 5.42
N GLY A 72 -0.75 -3.20 6.44
CA GLY A 72 -1.67 -4.33 6.26
C GLY A 72 -1.23 -5.61 6.97
N PRO A 73 -1.96 -6.71 6.77
CA PRO A 73 -3.09 -6.83 5.83
C PRO A 73 -4.29 -5.96 6.23
N LYS A 74 -4.90 -5.27 5.26
CA LYS A 74 -6.15 -4.51 5.42
C LYS A 74 -7.23 -5.08 4.50
N PRO A 75 -8.51 -5.10 4.94
CA PRO A 75 -9.61 -5.55 4.08
C PRO A 75 -9.65 -4.76 2.77
N ALA A 76 -9.68 -5.47 1.65
CA ALA A 76 -9.81 -4.85 0.32
C ALA A 76 -11.26 -4.49 -0.02
N ILE A 77 -12.21 -5.19 0.60
CA ILE A 77 -13.65 -5.05 0.41
C ILE A 77 -14.26 -4.81 1.78
N LYS A 78 -15.14 -3.81 1.87
CA LYS A 78 -15.86 -3.49 3.12
C LYS A 78 -17.35 -3.65 2.92
N PHE A 79 -18.10 -3.81 4.00
CA PHE A 79 -19.56 -3.81 3.96
C PHE A 79 -20.10 -2.43 4.35
N ASP A 80 -20.81 -1.79 3.42
CA ASP A 80 -21.57 -0.58 3.69
C ASP A 80 -22.87 -0.98 4.41
N LYS A 81 -22.90 -0.81 5.73
CA LYS A 81 -24.06 -1.15 6.57
C LYS A 81 -25.30 -0.34 6.21
N MET A 82 -25.15 0.93 5.78
CA MET A 82 -26.29 1.78 5.46
C MET A 82 -26.96 1.34 4.16
N ARG A 83 -26.17 0.85 3.19
CA ARG A 83 -26.68 0.40 1.88
C ARG A 83 -26.83 -1.11 1.77
N GLY A 84 -26.47 -1.88 2.80
CA GLY A 84 -26.59 -3.33 2.84
C GLY A 84 -25.75 -4.05 1.77
N ARG A 85 -24.61 -3.49 1.34
CA ARG A 85 -23.81 -4.06 0.24
C ARG A 85 -22.31 -4.02 0.48
N LYS A 86 -21.59 -4.96 -0.14
CA LYS A 86 -20.13 -4.92 -0.21
C LYS A 86 -19.67 -3.82 -1.17
N ILE A 87 -18.57 -3.15 -0.83
CA ILE A 87 -17.98 -2.06 -1.60
C ILE A 87 -16.48 -2.29 -1.80
N TRP A 88 -15.98 -1.87 -2.97
CA TRP A 88 -14.56 -1.89 -3.29
C TRP A 88 -13.86 -0.73 -2.57
N PHE A 89 -13.34 -0.99 -1.37
CA PHE A 89 -12.74 0.03 -0.52
C PHE A 89 -11.25 -0.23 -0.33
N ASN A 90 -10.49 -0.09 -1.41
CA ASN A 90 -9.05 -0.24 -1.42
C ASN A 90 -8.37 0.73 -2.39
N GLY A 91 -7.08 0.96 -2.17
CA GLY A 91 -6.21 1.76 -3.04
C GLY A 91 -5.36 0.92 -3.97
N MET A 92 -5.79 -0.31 -4.30
CA MET A 92 -4.97 -1.29 -5.03
C MET A 92 -4.51 -0.76 -6.40
N MET A 93 -5.43 -0.23 -7.20
CA MET A 93 -5.10 0.35 -8.51
C MET A 93 -4.14 1.52 -8.40
N LEU A 94 -4.38 2.42 -7.43
CA LEU A 94 -3.52 3.58 -7.20
C LEU A 94 -2.09 3.15 -6.82
N ALA A 95 -1.95 2.12 -5.99
CA ALA A 95 -0.65 1.57 -5.63
C ALA A 95 0.02 0.86 -6.81
N TYR A 96 -0.72 0.01 -7.53
CA TYR A 96 -0.20 -0.84 -8.61
C TYR A 96 0.17 -0.07 -9.89
N MET A 97 -0.41 1.11 -10.12
CA MET A 97 -0.11 1.93 -11.29
C MET A 97 0.59 3.25 -10.95
N GLY A 98 0.31 3.83 -9.78
CA GLY A 98 0.73 5.18 -9.44
C GLY A 98 2.05 5.27 -8.67
N ARG A 99 2.53 4.16 -8.08
CA ARG A 99 3.77 4.16 -7.29
C ARG A 99 4.99 3.78 -8.11
N ASN A 100 5.23 4.51 -9.19
CA ASN A 100 6.38 4.32 -10.07
C ASN A 100 7.41 5.43 -9.88
N ASN A 101 8.57 5.09 -9.31
CA ASN A 101 9.76 5.93 -9.32
C ASN A 101 11.02 5.06 -9.16
N GLU A 102 12.19 5.66 -9.13
CA GLU A 102 13.47 4.94 -9.00
C GLU A 102 13.50 3.94 -7.82
N ARG A 103 12.76 4.24 -6.74
CA ARG A 103 12.76 3.48 -5.49
C ARG A 103 11.56 2.54 -5.33
N ASN A 104 10.53 2.69 -6.16
CA ASN A 104 9.27 1.97 -6.02
C ASN A 104 8.88 1.30 -7.34
N ASP A 105 8.83 -0.03 -7.33
CA ASP A 105 8.21 -0.83 -8.38
C ASP A 105 6.71 -0.97 -8.09
N PRO A 106 5.81 -0.44 -8.95
CA PRO A 106 4.37 -0.52 -8.76
C PRO A 106 3.86 -1.95 -8.56
N LYS A 107 4.48 -2.94 -9.23
CA LYS A 107 4.08 -4.35 -9.15
C LYS A 107 4.38 -4.98 -7.78
N ARG A 108 5.27 -4.35 -7.01
CA ARG A 108 5.65 -4.76 -5.64
C ARG A 108 5.03 -3.85 -4.57
N ALA A 109 4.43 -2.73 -4.99
CA ALA A 109 3.86 -1.75 -4.09
C ALA A 109 2.56 -2.24 -3.41
N VAL A 110 1.91 -3.26 -3.95
CA VAL A 110 0.72 -3.89 -3.35
C VAL A 110 0.65 -5.37 -3.72
N ALA A 111 0.29 -6.19 -2.73
CA ALA A 111 0.15 -7.64 -2.80
C ALA A 111 -1.11 -8.07 -2.04
N PHE A 112 -1.53 -9.31 -2.20
CA PHE A 112 -2.49 -9.93 -1.28
C PHE A 112 -1.94 -9.89 0.15
N GLY A 113 -2.82 -9.97 1.13
CA GLY A 113 -2.42 -9.89 2.54
C GLY A 113 -1.59 -11.08 3.05
N ASP A 114 -1.54 -12.17 2.28
CA ASP A 114 -0.64 -13.30 2.50
C ASP A 114 0.77 -13.07 1.89
N GLY A 115 0.98 -11.92 1.23
CA GLY A 115 2.21 -11.56 0.53
C GLY A 115 2.30 -12.04 -0.91
N THR A 116 1.31 -12.80 -1.41
CA THR A 116 1.31 -13.26 -2.81
C THR A 116 1.10 -12.08 -3.78
N PRO A 117 1.83 -12.02 -4.91
CA PRO A 117 1.67 -10.94 -5.88
C PRO A 117 0.27 -10.91 -6.50
N LEU A 118 -0.20 -9.72 -6.87
CA LEU A 118 -1.46 -9.58 -7.60
C LEU A 118 -1.27 -9.97 -9.08
N PRO A 119 -2.22 -10.71 -9.68
CA PRO A 119 -2.17 -11.13 -11.07
C PRO A 119 -2.37 -9.92 -12.02
N ALA A 120 -1.32 -9.53 -12.73
CA ALA A 120 -1.32 -8.34 -13.59
C ALA A 120 -2.47 -8.32 -14.62
N ASN A 121 -2.78 -9.46 -15.22
CA ASN A 121 -3.86 -9.58 -16.21
C ASN A 121 -5.25 -9.28 -15.63
N ILE A 122 -5.46 -9.42 -14.33
CA ILE A 122 -6.72 -9.07 -13.65
C ILE A 122 -6.71 -7.60 -13.22
N ILE A 123 -5.54 -7.05 -12.89
CA ILE A 123 -5.41 -5.65 -12.48
C ILE A 123 -5.59 -4.69 -13.67
N TYR A 124 -5.16 -5.10 -14.87
CA TYR A 124 -5.27 -4.29 -16.10
C TYR A 124 -6.55 -4.48 -16.90
N ASP A 125 -7.40 -5.44 -16.52
CA ASP A 125 -8.68 -5.72 -17.18
C ASP A 125 -9.84 -4.90 -16.60
#